data_AF-R9PMP8-F1
#
_entry.id   AF-R9PMP8-F1
#
_cell.length_a   1.000
_cell.length_b   1.000
_cell.length_c   1.000
_cell.angle_alpha   90.00
_cell.angle_beta   90.00
_cell.angle_gamma   90.00
#
_symmetry.space_group_name_H-M   'P 1'
#
loop_
_entity.id
_entity.type
_entity.pdbx_description
1 polymer ?
#
loop_
_entity_poly.entity_id
_entity_poly.type
_entity_poly.pdbx_seq_one_letter_code
_entity_poly.pdbx_strand_id
1 'polypeptide(L)'
;MSLAQLNLMIKKLLWLLLCIVIPVQASTIFENRDIPLIDNRFRLDQTIDKATFLLYRSPGSPAAILVRPDGSKIYAWDVPKNVSWLETDELDIVTIEKPMRGPWQAVAENKGRNRIRILSDIDLTVDPIPHQLYQGERLRVTARLSSKGERIDLEVMLQEALMNVALMRQQLLEDQTVEVRRDELGKFFDDGKDYDEYADDGVFTTFIKLEARPGKYEMIVSTLNQIFTRAQISPVLIYPNPVEIKVMSPKDEERQARMALVIDTDEIRPESVVISGKVYNNVGWEQDFQTYAESDEFTVDLPTPTEQGRYRVMGTLLATTIQNREIVIDLPEEDFVILPPPPPPPEPVVIEEVVVPEPEMSLWLVILLYVFGFLLLAGAAFGFIWWRKRKAFEAALKGAREAPAAEPSAEPKMDEASSLKMPSE
;
A
#
# COMPACT_ATOMS: atom_id res chain seq x y z
N MET A 1 67.59 -41.87 60.74
CA MET A 1 66.26 -42.39 60.34
C MET A 1 66.35 -43.91 60.27
N SER A 2 65.34 -44.66 60.72
CA SER A 2 65.40 -46.13 60.73
C SER A 2 65.18 -46.72 59.32
N LEU A 3 65.78 -47.88 59.03
CA LEU A 3 65.51 -48.67 57.82
C LEU A 3 64.01 -48.94 57.62
N ALA A 4 63.26 -49.13 58.71
CA ALA A 4 61.81 -49.30 58.67
C ALA A 4 61.08 -48.01 58.21
N GLN A 5 61.55 -46.83 58.64
CA GLN A 5 60.99 -45.54 58.21
C GLN A 5 61.31 -45.26 56.74
N LEU A 6 62.52 -45.59 56.27
CA LEU A 6 62.89 -45.43 54.87
C LEU A 6 62.02 -46.31 53.95
N ASN A 7 61.82 -47.59 54.31
CA ASN A 7 60.93 -48.49 53.57
C ASN A 7 59.46 -48.01 53.59
N LEU A 8 59.00 -47.43 54.70
CA LEU A 8 57.64 -46.87 54.79
C LEU A 8 57.47 -45.60 53.94
N MET A 9 58.48 -44.72 53.88
CA MET A 9 58.49 -43.56 52.98
C MET A 9 58.56 -43.99 51.52
N ILE A 10 59.42 -44.94 51.15
CA ILE A 10 59.52 -45.46 49.78
C ILE A 10 58.18 -46.09 49.35
N LYS A 11 57.54 -46.91 50.19
CA LYS A 11 56.21 -47.46 49.87
C LYS A 11 55.13 -46.40 49.74
N LYS A 12 55.12 -45.35 50.59
CA LYS A 12 54.19 -44.22 50.45
C LYS A 12 54.45 -43.41 49.18
N LEU A 13 55.71 -43.16 48.82
CA LEU A 13 56.09 -42.43 47.61
C LEU A 13 55.71 -43.22 46.35
N LEU A 14 55.91 -44.54 46.35
CA LEU A 14 55.52 -45.44 45.26
C LEU A 14 53.99 -45.51 45.08
N TRP A 15 53.22 -45.48 46.18
CA TRP A 15 51.76 -45.35 46.12
C TRP A 15 51.32 -43.98 45.59
N LEU A 16 51.99 -42.90 46.00
CA LEU A 16 51.68 -41.54 45.51
C LEU A 16 51.91 -41.42 43.99
N LEU A 17 52.99 -42.03 43.48
CA LEU A 17 53.30 -42.11 42.05
C LEU A 17 52.30 -42.96 41.27
N LEU A 18 51.71 -44.00 41.87
CA LEU A 18 50.74 -44.86 41.20
C LEU A 18 49.35 -44.23 41.03
N CYS A 19 49.03 -43.19 41.81
CA CYS A 19 47.77 -42.46 41.71
C CYS A 19 47.76 -41.34 40.64
N ILE A 20 48.89 -41.04 40.00
CA ILE A 20 48.97 -40.03 38.92
C ILE A 20 49.09 -40.73 37.55
N VAL A 21 48.16 -41.65 37.30
CA VAL A 21 47.82 -42.11 35.94
C VAL A 21 46.41 -41.59 35.63
N ILE A 22 46.30 -40.27 35.46
CA ILE A 22 45.10 -39.68 34.89
C ILE A 22 45.00 -40.23 33.46
N PRO A 23 43.92 -40.92 33.08
CA PRO A 23 43.71 -41.26 31.69
C PRO A 23 43.47 -39.94 30.95
N VAL A 24 44.46 -39.49 30.18
CA VAL A 24 44.29 -38.41 29.22
C VAL A 24 43.37 -38.95 28.12
N GLN A 25 42.07 -38.89 28.40
CA GLN A 25 41.02 -38.90 27.39
C GLN A 25 41.30 -37.69 26.52
N ALA A 26 42.00 -37.93 25.40
CA ALA A 26 42.21 -36.92 24.38
C ALA A 26 40.85 -36.66 23.71
N SER A 27 40.05 -35.80 24.34
CA SER A 27 38.96 -35.11 23.68
C SER A 27 39.60 -34.27 22.57
N THR A 28 39.69 -34.85 21.38
CA THR A 28 40.08 -34.13 20.17
C THR A 28 39.00 -33.11 19.90
N ILE A 29 39.21 -31.89 20.41
CA ILE A 29 38.35 -30.74 20.12
C ILE A 29 38.40 -30.56 18.60
N PHE A 30 37.25 -30.67 17.94
CA PHE A 30 37.18 -30.57 16.49
C PHE A 30 37.50 -29.14 16.07
N GLU A 31 38.69 -28.97 15.50
CA GLU A 31 39.15 -27.76 14.83
C GLU A 31 38.66 -27.81 13.37
N ASN A 32 38.12 -26.71 12.85
CA ASN A 32 37.57 -26.67 11.48
C ASN A 32 38.71 -26.64 10.45
N ARG A 33 39.27 -27.81 10.18
CA ARG A 33 40.42 -27.95 9.29
C ARG A 33 39.98 -28.04 7.84
N ASP A 34 40.54 -27.14 7.03
CA ASP A 34 40.70 -27.34 5.59
C ASP A 34 41.72 -28.47 5.36
N ILE A 35 41.26 -29.58 4.81
CA ILE A 35 42.10 -30.74 4.44
C ILE A 35 42.15 -30.79 2.90
N PRO A 36 43.33 -30.60 2.26
CA PRO A 36 43.46 -30.78 0.82
C PRO A 36 43.32 -32.27 0.46
N LEU A 37 42.60 -32.58 -0.63
CA LEU A 37 42.45 -33.97 -1.08
C LEU A 37 43.69 -34.41 -1.87
N ILE A 38 44.49 -35.31 -1.29
CA ILE A 38 45.63 -35.93 -1.96
C ILE A 38 45.12 -37.02 -2.91
N ASP A 39 45.42 -36.92 -4.20
CA ASP A 39 44.90 -37.81 -5.26
C ASP A 39 43.36 -37.95 -5.26
N ASN A 40 42.65 -36.88 -4.91
CA ASN A 40 41.20 -36.86 -4.66
C ASN A 40 40.71 -37.84 -3.59
N ARG A 41 41.61 -38.34 -2.73
CA ARG A 41 41.32 -39.25 -1.61
C ARG A 41 41.52 -38.57 -0.27
N PHE A 42 40.74 -39.00 0.72
CA PHE A 42 40.82 -38.50 2.08
C PHE A 42 40.34 -39.55 3.09
N ARG A 43 40.44 -39.23 4.37
CA ARG A 43 39.99 -40.10 5.46
C ARG A 43 39.31 -39.26 6.53
N LEU A 44 38.09 -39.64 6.90
CA LEU A 44 37.39 -39.11 8.07
C LEU A 44 37.62 -40.04 9.26
N ASP A 45 37.84 -39.48 10.45
CA ASP A 45 38.16 -40.18 11.68
C ASP A 45 36.89 -40.56 12.49
N GLN A 46 36.74 -40.13 13.74
CA GLN A 46 35.54 -40.41 14.56
C GLN A 46 34.90 -39.09 14.99
N THR A 47 33.62 -39.11 15.36
CA THR A 47 32.93 -37.97 16.03
C THR A 47 32.86 -36.65 15.26
N ILE A 48 32.80 -36.70 13.93
CA ILE A 48 32.33 -35.58 13.09
C ILE A 48 30.81 -35.71 12.89
N ASP A 49 30.02 -34.71 13.32
CA ASP A 49 28.56 -34.70 13.14
C ASP A 49 28.09 -34.15 11.78
N LYS A 50 28.81 -33.20 11.18
CA LYS A 50 28.58 -32.67 9.84
C LYS A 50 29.92 -32.37 9.15
N ALA A 51 30.05 -32.73 7.87
CA ALA A 51 31.22 -32.44 7.05
C ALA A 51 30.80 -31.85 5.71
N THR A 52 31.54 -30.86 5.21
CA THR A 52 31.27 -30.19 3.95
C THR A 52 32.46 -30.30 2.99
N PHE A 53 32.19 -30.73 1.77
CA PHE A 53 33.16 -30.97 0.72
C PHE A 53 33.07 -29.85 -0.30
N LEU A 54 34.20 -29.18 -0.56
CA LEU A 54 34.34 -28.14 -1.57
C LEU A 54 35.02 -28.77 -2.77
N LEU A 55 34.20 -29.28 -3.69
CA LEU A 55 34.60 -30.08 -4.84
C LEU A 55 34.65 -29.18 -6.08
N TYR A 56 35.72 -28.42 -6.22
CA TYR A 56 35.97 -27.61 -7.41
C TYR A 56 36.03 -28.50 -8.65
N ARG A 57 35.35 -28.07 -9.72
CA ARG A 57 35.36 -28.70 -11.03
C ARG A 57 35.79 -27.71 -12.10
N SER A 58 35.91 -28.15 -13.34
CA SER A 58 36.18 -27.27 -14.49
C SER A 58 34.85 -26.78 -15.07
N PRO A 59 34.74 -25.53 -15.57
CA PRO A 59 33.50 -25.02 -16.17
C PRO A 59 32.96 -25.97 -17.25
N GLY A 60 31.69 -26.36 -17.13
CA GLY A 60 31.03 -27.28 -18.06
C GLY A 60 31.45 -28.75 -17.95
N SER A 61 32.28 -29.13 -16.98
CA SER A 61 32.55 -30.56 -16.67
C SER A 61 31.42 -31.17 -15.83
N PRO A 62 31.20 -32.50 -15.90
CA PRO A 62 30.15 -33.16 -15.13
C PRO A 62 30.24 -32.92 -13.61
N ALA A 63 29.10 -32.97 -12.93
CA ALA A 63 29.02 -32.92 -11.47
C ALA A 63 29.93 -33.98 -10.82
N ALA A 64 30.44 -33.66 -9.63
CA ALA A 64 31.33 -34.53 -8.89
C ALA A 64 30.62 -35.82 -8.42
N ILE A 65 31.41 -36.83 -8.10
CA ILE A 65 30.93 -38.09 -7.50
C ILE A 65 31.69 -38.32 -6.20
N LEU A 66 30.98 -38.54 -5.09
CA LEU A 66 31.58 -38.96 -3.82
C LEU A 66 31.44 -40.47 -3.64
N VAL A 67 32.57 -41.15 -3.50
CA VAL A 67 32.67 -42.58 -3.18
C VAL A 67 32.88 -42.74 -1.69
N ARG A 68 31.98 -43.48 -1.05
CA ARG A 68 31.95 -43.75 0.40
C ARG A 68 32.96 -44.85 0.80
N PRO A 69 33.27 -45.02 2.11
CA PRO A 69 34.13 -46.08 2.62
C PRO A 69 33.69 -47.53 2.32
N ASP A 70 32.43 -47.76 1.95
CA ASP A 70 31.87 -49.06 1.54
C ASP A 70 31.87 -49.26 0.00
N GLY A 71 32.35 -48.29 -0.79
CA GLY A 71 32.35 -48.31 -2.25
C GLY A 71 31.04 -47.86 -2.92
N SER A 72 30.00 -47.57 -2.13
CA SER A 72 28.79 -46.92 -2.61
C SER A 72 29.08 -45.46 -3.05
N LYS A 73 28.18 -44.88 -3.84
CA LYS A 73 28.37 -43.59 -4.50
C LYS A 73 27.24 -42.63 -4.16
N ILE A 74 27.56 -41.34 -4.22
CA ILE A 74 26.62 -40.23 -4.15
C ILE A 74 26.81 -39.42 -5.43
N TYR A 75 25.69 -39.03 -6.05
CA TYR A 75 25.63 -38.24 -7.28
C TYR A 75 24.75 -37.01 -7.03
N ALA A 76 24.98 -35.90 -7.73
CA ALA A 76 24.17 -34.69 -7.62
C ALA A 76 22.65 -34.92 -7.88
N TRP A 77 22.32 -35.91 -8.72
CA TRP A 77 20.94 -36.30 -9.06
C TRP A 77 20.35 -37.44 -8.21
N ASP A 78 21.14 -38.06 -7.32
CA ASP A 78 20.73 -39.17 -6.45
C ASP A 78 21.31 -38.95 -5.05
N VAL A 79 20.67 -38.03 -4.32
CA VAL A 79 21.14 -37.50 -3.04
C VAL A 79 20.40 -38.20 -1.88
N PRO A 80 21.11 -38.92 -0.99
CA PRO A 80 20.51 -39.54 0.20
C PRO A 80 19.97 -38.52 1.19
N LYS A 81 18.98 -38.92 2.01
CA LYS A 81 18.32 -38.05 3.01
C LYS A 81 19.22 -37.37 4.05
N ASN A 82 20.43 -37.88 4.29
CA ASN A 82 21.42 -37.29 5.21
C ASN A 82 22.51 -36.49 4.46
N VAL A 83 22.27 -36.16 3.19
CA VAL A 83 23.19 -35.45 2.30
C VAL A 83 22.46 -34.27 1.68
N SER A 84 23.19 -33.20 1.46
CA SER A 84 22.73 -32.00 0.76
C SER A 84 23.77 -31.62 -0.28
N TRP A 85 23.33 -31.36 -1.50
CA TRP A 85 24.20 -31.06 -2.64
C TRP A 85 23.76 -29.75 -3.28
N LEU A 86 24.68 -28.81 -3.42
CA LEU A 86 24.52 -27.61 -4.25
C LEU A 86 25.55 -27.72 -5.38
N GLU A 87 25.07 -27.71 -6.62
CA GLU A 87 25.88 -27.75 -7.84
C GLU A 87 25.97 -26.32 -8.41
N THR A 88 27.18 -25.80 -8.60
CA THR A 88 27.44 -24.54 -9.32
C THR A 88 28.47 -24.76 -10.43
N ASP A 89 28.61 -23.82 -11.38
CA ASP A 89 29.39 -24.01 -12.61
C ASP A 89 30.86 -24.40 -12.37
N GLU A 90 31.47 -23.97 -11.26
CA GLU A 90 32.86 -24.29 -10.89
C GLU A 90 33.02 -25.11 -9.59
N LEU A 91 31.94 -25.31 -8.82
CA LEU A 91 32.04 -25.87 -7.46
C LEU A 91 30.80 -26.69 -7.09
N ASP A 92 31.02 -27.94 -6.70
CA ASP A 92 30.02 -28.73 -5.99
C ASP A 92 30.25 -28.62 -4.48
N ILE A 93 29.24 -28.12 -3.77
CA ILE A 93 29.22 -28.03 -2.31
C ILE A 93 28.35 -29.16 -1.77
N VAL A 94 29.00 -30.16 -1.17
CA VAL A 94 28.31 -31.35 -0.66
C VAL A 94 28.44 -31.41 0.85
N THR A 95 27.32 -31.48 1.56
CA THR A 95 27.30 -31.62 3.01
C THR A 95 26.70 -32.96 3.41
N ILE A 96 27.37 -33.67 4.33
CA ILE A 96 26.92 -34.98 4.82
C ILE A 96 26.77 -34.91 6.34
N GLU A 97 25.58 -35.29 6.82
CA GLU A 97 25.30 -35.46 8.25
C GLU A 97 25.69 -36.87 8.69
N LYS A 98 26.44 -36.93 9.80
CA LYS A 98 27.02 -38.13 10.41
C LYS A 98 27.71 -39.04 9.37
N PRO A 99 28.73 -38.50 8.66
CA PRO A 99 29.37 -39.20 7.54
C PRO A 99 29.99 -40.52 7.96
N MET A 100 29.95 -41.49 7.06
CA MET A 100 30.64 -42.78 7.23
C MET A 100 32.13 -42.58 7.49
N ARG A 101 32.66 -43.32 8.46
CA ARG A 101 34.04 -43.20 8.92
C ARG A 101 34.97 -44.06 8.06
N GLY A 102 36.19 -43.59 7.83
CA GLY A 102 37.18 -44.30 7.00
C GLY A 102 37.56 -43.54 5.71
N PRO A 103 38.10 -44.24 4.70
CA PRO A 103 38.58 -43.61 3.46
C PRO A 103 37.42 -43.22 2.54
N TRP A 104 37.49 -42.02 1.98
CA TRP A 104 36.58 -41.52 0.95
C TRP A 104 37.38 -41.15 -0.31
N GLN A 105 36.71 -41.10 -1.45
CA GLN A 105 37.29 -40.59 -2.69
C GLN A 105 36.28 -39.67 -3.39
N ALA A 106 36.71 -38.47 -3.77
CA ALA A 106 36.01 -37.62 -4.73
C ALA A 106 36.42 -38.00 -6.16
N VAL A 107 35.54 -37.74 -7.12
CA VAL A 107 35.84 -37.81 -8.55
C VAL A 107 35.24 -36.56 -9.19
N ALA A 108 36.10 -35.62 -9.59
CA ALA A 108 35.74 -34.38 -10.27
C ALA A 108 36.89 -34.00 -11.23
N GLU A 109 36.57 -33.39 -12.37
CA GLU A 109 37.58 -32.99 -13.36
C GLU A 109 38.18 -31.62 -12.99
N ASN A 110 39.36 -31.62 -12.37
CA ASN A 110 39.99 -30.38 -11.89
C ASN A 110 41.53 -30.44 -11.85
N LYS A 111 42.11 -29.33 -11.38
CA LYS A 111 43.56 -29.13 -11.18
C LYS A 111 44.00 -29.32 -9.73
N GLY A 112 43.37 -30.24 -8.99
CA GLY A 112 43.74 -30.57 -7.61
C GLY A 112 43.36 -29.53 -6.54
N ARG A 113 42.43 -28.60 -6.82
CA ARG A 113 41.98 -27.58 -5.85
C ARG A 113 41.08 -28.11 -4.72
N ASN A 114 40.64 -29.37 -4.76
CA ASN A 114 39.62 -29.91 -3.84
C ASN A 114 40.03 -29.82 -2.36
N ARG A 115 39.07 -29.44 -1.52
CA ARG A 115 39.24 -29.28 -0.06
C ARG A 115 38.06 -29.92 0.68
N ILE A 116 38.31 -30.71 1.72
CA ILE A 116 37.29 -30.95 2.75
C ILE A 116 37.40 -29.81 3.75
N ARG A 117 36.28 -29.21 4.15
CA ARG A 117 36.22 -28.43 5.38
C ARG A 117 35.35 -29.18 6.37
N ILE A 118 35.97 -29.67 7.43
CA ILE A 118 35.22 -30.18 8.57
C ILE A 118 34.55 -28.95 9.20
N LEU A 119 33.22 -28.97 9.28
CA LEU A 119 32.41 -27.88 9.81
C LEU A 119 31.53 -28.42 10.94
N SER A 120 32.18 -28.66 12.07
CA SER A 120 31.48 -28.84 13.36
C SER A 120 30.98 -27.50 13.86
N ASP A 121 29.85 -27.49 14.58
CA ASP A 121 29.43 -26.35 15.42
C ASP A 121 29.43 -25.00 14.65
N ILE A 122 28.71 -24.94 13.53
CA ILE A 122 28.35 -23.67 12.88
C ILE A 122 27.26 -23.00 13.72
N ASP A 123 27.44 -21.72 14.01
CA ASP A 123 26.50 -20.87 14.74
C ASP A 123 26.11 -19.67 13.87
N LEU A 124 24.80 -19.47 13.70
CA LEU A 124 24.19 -18.30 13.05
C LEU A 124 23.93 -17.25 14.12
N THR A 125 24.74 -16.20 14.16
CA THR A 125 24.53 -15.03 15.03
C THR A 125 23.79 -13.96 14.24
N VAL A 126 22.72 -13.41 14.80
CA VAL A 126 21.95 -12.30 14.21
C VAL A 126 22.00 -11.14 15.19
N ASP A 127 22.19 -9.92 14.70
CA ASP A 127 22.20 -8.74 15.57
C ASP A 127 20.80 -8.48 16.17
N PRO A 128 20.70 -7.82 17.34
CA PRO A 128 19.43 -7.73 18.09
C PRO A 128 18.29 -7.05 17.32
N ILE A 129 17.35 -7.88 16.83
CA ILE A 129 16.14 -7.42 16.15
C ILE A 129 15.23 -6.68 17.18
N PRO A 130 14.77 -5.44 16.90
CA PRO A 130 13.88 -4.72 17.81
C PRO A 130 12.57 -5.49 18.05
N HIS A 131 12.14 -5.60 19.31
CA HIS A 131 10.89 -6.28 19.64
C HIS A 131 9.65 -5.50 19.16
N GLN A 132 9.76 -4.17 19.04
CA GLN A 132 8.71 -3.27 18.59
C GLN A 132 9.08 -2.65 17.24
N LEU A 133 8.27 -2.94 16.23
CA LEU A 133 8.43 -2.56 14.84
C LEU A 133 7.11 -1.96 14.31
N TYR A 134 7.16 -1.11 13.30
CA TYR A 134 5.97 -0.47 12.73
C TYR A 134 5.64 -0.96 11.32
N GLN A 135 4.35 -0.92 10.94
CA GLN A 135 3.94 -1.22 9.57
C GLN A 135 4.50 -0.16 8.60
N GLY A 136 5.15 -0.63 7.53
CA GLY A 136 5.87 0.20 6.56
C GLY A 136 7.34 0.47 6.93
N GLU A 137 7.81 0.05 8.11
CA GLU A 137 9.19 0.27 8.53
C GLU A 137 10.21 -0.49 7.66
N ARG A 138 11.28 0.20 7.27
CA ARG A 138 12.49 -0.37 6.67
C ARG A 138 13.44 -0.80 7.77
N LEU A 139 13.61 -2.11 7.97
CA LEU A 139 14.53 -2.66 8.97
C LEU A 139 15.79 -3.23 8.30
N ARG A 140 16.97 -2.77 8.72
CA ARG A 140 18.25 -3.46 8.47
C ARG A 140 18.32 -4.69 9.36
N VAL A 141 18.63 -5.84 8.77
CA VAL A 141 18.94 -7.06 9.53
C VAL A 141 20.32 -7.55 9.09
N THR A 142 21.18 -7.82 10.07
CA THR A 142 22.57 -8.26 9.88
C THR A 142 22.79 -9.62 10.56
N ALA A 143 23.50 -10.51 9.86
CA ALA A 143 23.76 -11.87 10.30
C ALA A 143 25.22 -12.27 10.04
N ARG A 144 25.77 -13.15 10.89
CA ARG A 144 27.15 -13.65 10.78
C ARG A 144 27.16 -15.16 10.96
N LEU A 145 27.80 -15.86 10.02
CA LEU A 145 28.09 -17.28 10.14
C LEU A 145 29.47 -17.44 10.79
N SER A 146 29.46 -18.01 12.00
CA SER A 146 30.66 -18.30 12.78
C SER A 146 30.74 -19.77 13.12
N SER A 147 31.90 -20.23 13.57
CA SER A 147 32.01 -21.54 14.20
C SER A 147 33.05 -21.50 15.31
N LYS A 148 32.64 -21.92 16.51
CA LYS A 148 33.45 -21.87 17.75
C LYS A 148 34.00 -20.47 18.08
N GLY A 149 33.32 -19.43 17.59
CA GLY A 149 33.69 -18.02 17.74
C GLY A 149 34.53 -17.43 16.61
N GLU A 150 35.01 -18.23 15.66
CA GLU A 150 35.76 -17.74 14.49
C GLU A 150 34.82 -17.48 13.30
N ARG A 151 35.07 -16.44 12.49
CA ARG A 151 34.37 -16.22 11.22
C ARG A 151 34.68 -17.39 10.28
N ILE A 152 33.67 -17.95 9.63
CA ILE A 152 33.89 -18.97 8.61
C ILE A 152 34.27 -18.31 7.28
N ASP A 153 35.54 -17.93 7.12
CA ASP A 153 36.06 -17.39 5.85
C ASP A 153 35.93 -18.44 4.73
N LEU A 154 35.10 -18.11 3.74
CA LEU A 154 34.61 -18.96 2.66
C LEU A 154 34.25 -18.11 1.43
N GLU A 155 35.20 -17.32 0.92
CA GLU A 155 35.16 -16.54 -0.35
C GLU A 155 34.06 -16.95 -1.37
N VAL A 156 33.97 -18.25 -1.75
CA VAL A 156 32.93 -18.75 -2.69
C VAL A 156 31.66 -19.28 -2.01
N MET A 157 31.75 -19.89 -0.82
CA MET A 157 30.58 -20.50 -0.14
C MET A 157 29.80 -19.51 0.74
N LEU A 158 30.33 -18.33 1.07
CA LEU A 158 29.53 -17.24 1.65
C LEU A 158 28.63 -16.58 0.61
N GLN A 159 29.17 -16.29 -0.58
CA GLN A 159 28.40 -15.70 -1.69
C GLN A 159 27.22 -16.62 -2.13
N GLU A 160 27.40 -17.94 -2.05
CA GLU A 160 26.35 -18.97 -2.26
C GLU A 160 25.65 -19.44 -0.95
N ALA A 161 25.98 -18.84 0.21
CA ALA A 161 25.28 -19.08 1.47
C ALA A 161 23.99 -18.26 1.51
N LEU A 162 23.04 -18.61 0.62
CA LEU A 162 21.69 -18.08 0.61
C LEU A 162 21.12 -18.08 2.05
N MET A 163 21.02 -16.91 2.65
CA MET A 163 20.26 -16.67 3.87
C MET A 163 19.02 -15.86 3.52
N ASN A 164 17.95 -16.09 4.26
CA ASN A 164 16.73 -15.31 4.18
C ASN A 164 16.19 -14.91 5.54
N VAL A 165 15.34 -13.89 5.50
CA VAL A 165 14.50 -13.48 6.62
C VAL A 165 13.06 -13.66 6.21
N ALA A 166 12.30 -14.34 7.07
CA ALA A 166 10.89 -14.61 6.89
C ALA A 166 10.13 -14.26 8.16
N LEU A 167 8.87 -13.86 8.01
CA LEU A 167 7.99 -13.46 9.09
C LEU A 167 6.88 -14.51 9.24
N MET A 168 6.82 -15.16 10.40
CA MET A 168 5.86 -16.22 10.68
C MET A 168 4.75 -15.70 11.61
N ARG A 169 3.49 -15.82 11.16
CA ARG A 169 2.28 -15.60 11.96
C ARG A 169 1.67 -16.96 12.29
N GLN A 170 1.34 -17.16 13.56
CA GLN A 170 0.44 -18.23 14.00
C GLN A 170 -0.89 -17.58 14.43
N GLN A 171 -2.02 -18.08 13.94
CA GLN A 171 -3.34 -17.57 14.29
C GLN A 171 -4.30 -18.74 14.57
N LEU A 172 -4.93 -18.75 15.75
CA LEU A 172 -5.99 -19.69 16.07
C LEU A 172 -7.30 -19.24 15.38
N LEU A 173 -7.93 -20.16 14.66
CA LEU A 173 -9.21 -19.95 13.98
C LEU A 173 -10.39 -20.38 14.87
N GLU A 174 -11.61 -19.97 14.52
CA GLU A 174 -12.82 -20.25 15.31
C GLU A 174 -13.14 -21.75 15.43
N ASP A 175 -12.69 -22.55 14.47
CA ASP A 175 -12.79 -24.02 14.46
C ASP A 175 -11.68 -24.72 15.26
N GLN A 176 -10.86 -23.95 15.98
CA GLN A 176 -9.69 -24.38 16.76
C GLN A 176 -8.51 -24.92 15.93
N THR A 177 -8.52 -24.76 14.61
CA THR A 177 -7.33 -25.00 13.78
C THR A 177 -6.36 -23.81 13.89
N VAL A 178 -5.07 -24.05 13.58
CA VAL A 178 -4.04 -23.00 13.60
C VAL A 178 -3.59 -22.72 12.17
N GLU A 179 -3.89 -21.52 11.68
CA GLU A 179 -3.30 -21.00 10.45
C GLU A 179 -1.85 -20.59 10.75
N VAL A 180 -0.91 -21.13 9.96
CA VAL A 180 0.50 -20.72 9.98
C VAL A 180 0.82 -20.11 8.63
N ARG A 181 1.10 -18.81 8.61
CA ARG A 181 1.56 -18.10 7.41
C ARG A 181 3.02 -17.69 7.58
N ARG A 182 3.84 -17.96 6.56
CA ARG A 182 5.25 -17.57 6.49
C ARG A 182 5.44 -16.66 5.28
N ASP A 183 5.62 -15.37 5.54
CA ASP A 183 5.85 -14.35 4.53
C ASP A 183 7.38 -14.18 4.38
N GLU A 184 7.98 -14.55 3.24
CA GLU A 184 9.42 -14.32 3.02
C GLU A 184 9.68 -12.86 2.67
N LEU A 185 10.60 -12.20 3.40
CA LEU A 185 10.78 -10.75 3.35
C LEU A 185 12.04 -10.30 2.60
N GLY A 186 13.09 -11.12 2.57
CA GLY A 186 14.36 -10.72 1.94
C GLY A 186 15.43 -11.82 1.96
N LYS A 187 16.48 -11.62 1.15
CA LYS A 187 17.72 -12.42 1.14
C LYS A 187 18.89 -11.54 1.58
N PHE A 188 19.91 -12.14 2.18
CA PHE A 188 21.11 -11.44 2.61
C PHE A 188 22.26 -11.54 1.59
N PHE A 189 23.15 -10.54 1.60
CA PHE A 189 24.34 -10.44 0.76
C PHE A 189 25.54 -9.92 1.58
N ASP A 190 26.76 -10.23 1.14
CA ASP A 190 28.08 -9.91 1.75
C ASP A 190 29.00 -9.43 0.61
N ASP A 191 28.55 -8.39 -0.11
CA ASP A 191 29.01 -8.01 -1.45
C ASP A 191 29.31 -6.52 -1.65
N GLY A 192 29.23 -5.73 -0.57
CA GLY A 192 29.56 -4.30 -0.50
C GLY A 192 28.64 -3.39 -1.32
N LYS A 193 27.38 -3.80 -1.56
CA LYS A 193 26.39 -3.02 -2.33
C LYS A 193 25.15 -2.67 -1.51
N ASP A 194 24.39 -1.72 -2.04
CA ASP A 194 23.15 -1.15 -1.49
C ASP A 194 23.28 -0.58 -0.07
N TYR A 195 23.33 -1.46 0.94
CA TYR A 195 23.46 -1.11 2.36
C TYR A 195 24.44 -2.01 3.13
N ASP A 196 25.13 -2.91 2.43
CA ASP A 196 26.28 -3.62 2.96
C ASP A 196 27.52 -2.70 2.93
N GLU A 197 28.30 -2.68 4.01
CA GLU A 197 29.35 -1.68 4.22
C GLU A 197 30.70 -2.09 3.61
N TYR A 198 30.98 -3.39 3.57
CA TYR A 198 32.25 -3.96 3.11
C TYR A 198 32.00 -5.34 2.47
N ALA A 199 32.40 -5.50 1.20
CA ALA A 199 32.30 -6.79 0.52
C ALA A 199 33.19 -7.86 1.18
N ASP A 200 32.67 -9.09 1.25
CA ASP A 200 33.35 -10.27 1.80
C ASP A 200 33.86 -10.06 3.24
N ASP A 201 33.19 -9.26 4.07
CA ASP A 201 33.54 -9.01 5.48
C ASP A 201 32.90 -10.02 6.45
N GLY A 202 31.85 -10.73 6.01
CA GLY A 202 31.14 -11.78 6.76
C GLY A 202 29.92 -11.29 7.54
N VAL A 203 29.58 -10.00 7.45
CA VAL A 203 28.42 -9.35 8.05
C VAL A 203 27.32 -9.21 7.00
N PHE A 204 26.83 -10.37 6.57
CA PHE A 204 25.68 -10.49 5.69
C PHE A 204 24.56 -9.52 6.08
N THR A 205 24.21 -8.62 5.16
CA THR A 205 23.22 -7.57 5.36
C THR A 205 21.99 -7.83 4.48
N THR A 206 20.80 -7.51 5.00
CA THR A 206 19.55 -7.42 4.22
C THR A 206 18.69 -6.27 4.74
N PHE A 207 17.78 -5.78 3.89
CA PHE A 207 16.80 -4.76 4.24
C PHE A 207 15.41 -5.29 3.93
N ILE A 208 14.51 -5.21 4.92
CA ILE A 208 13.12 -5.65 4.80
C ILE A 208 12.17 -4.48 4.98
N LYS A 209 11.13 -4.42 4.14
CA LYS A 209 10.02 -3.48 4.27
C LYS A 209 8.85 -4.20 4.95
N LEU A 210 8.45 -3.74 6.13
CA LEU A 210 7.48 -4.42 6.98
C LEU A 210 6.03 -4.08 6.60
N GLU A 211 5.60 -4.48 5.40
CA GLU A 211 4.22 -4.28 4.92
C GLU A 211 3.16 -5.14 5.65
N ALA A 212 3.63 -6.10 6.46
CA ALA A 212 2.80 -7.02 7.23
C ALA A 212 1.82 -6.28 8.17
N ARG A 213 0.56 -6.76 8.21
CA ARG A 213 -0.48 -6.19 9.08
C ARG A 213 -0.08 -6.25 10.57
N PRO A 214 -0.50 -5.29 11.41
CA PRO A 214 -0.22 -5.30 12.84
C PRO A 214 -0.59 -6.62 13.53
N GLY A 215 0.17 -6.98 14.57
CA GLY A 215 0.02 -8.21 15.33
C GLY A 215 1.33 -8.78 15.89
N LYS A 216 1.24 -9.99 16.46
CA LYS A 216 2.37 -10.74 17.00
C LYS A 216 2.96 -11.66 15.93
N TYR A 217 4.28 -11.75 15.87
CA TYR A 217 5.01 -12.52 14.87
C TYR A 217 6.29 -13.14 15.45
N GLU A 218 6.78 -14.16 14.76
CA GLU A 218 8.13 -14.69 14.92
C GLU A 218 8.92 -14.30 13.66
N MET A 219 9.95 -13.46 13.79
CA MET A 219 10.89 -13.19 12.70
C MET A 219 11.96 -14.27 12.71
N ILE A 220 12.07 -15.00 11.60
CA ILE A 220 12.96 -16.15 11.42
C ILE A 220 14.03 -15.76 10.40
N VAL A 221 15.25 -15.59 10.87
CA VAL A 221 16.44 -15.46 10.02
C VAL A 221 17.05 -16.84 9.88
N SER A 222 17.18 -17.34 8.66
CA SER A 222 17.60 -18.72 8.38
C SER A 222 18.51 -18.85 7.17
N THR A 223 19.39 -19.84 7.20
CA THR A 223 20.08 -20.33 6.00
C THR A 223 19.11 -21.13 5.13
N LEU A 224 18.91 -20.71 3.86
CA LEU A 224 18.06 -21.37 2.88
C LEU A 224 18.68 -22.64 2.29
N ASN A 225 20.00 -22.69 2.16
CA ASN A 225 20.66 -23.82 1.52
C ASN A 225 20.58 -25.07 2.39
N GLN A 226 20.33 -26.24 1.80
CA GLN A 226 20.16 -27.49 2.56
C GLN A 226 21.43 -27.88 3.36
N ILE A 227 22.57 -27.38 2.90
CA ILE A 227 23.90 -27.48 3.49
C ILE A 227 23.91 -26.96 4.93
N PHE A 228 23.42 -25.74 5.16
CA PHE A 228 23.31 -25.13 6.48
C PHE A 228 21.87 -25.09 6.94
N THR A 229 21.58 -25.79 8.03
CA THR A 229 20.29 -25.79 8.69
C THR A 229 20.41 -25.05 10.01
N ARG A 230 20.34 -23.71 9.94
CA ARG A 230 20.33 -22.79 11.08
C ARG A 230 19.21 -21.78 10.92
N ALA A 231 18.55 -21.49 12.04
CA ALA A 231 17.50 -20.49 12.14
C ALA A 231 17.59 -19.81 13.51
N GLN A 232 17.63 -18.49 13.51
CA GLN A 232 17.44 -17.67 14.71
C GLN A 232 16.00 -17.15 14.68
N ILE A 233 15.27 -17.38 15.77
CA ILE A 233 13.87 -16.98 15.91
C ILE A 233 13.80 -15.84 16.93
N SER A 234 13.28 -14.69 16.51
CA SER A 234 13.10 -13.50 17.33
C SER A 234 11.62 -13.12 17.40
N PRO A 235 10.98 -13.10 18.58
CA PRO A 235 9.60 -12.65 18.70
C PRO A 235 9.51 -11.14 18.48
N VAL A 236 8.60 -10.69 17.62
CA VAL A 236 8.39 -9.27 17.30
C VAL A 236 6.91 -8.90 17.33
N LEU A 237 6.64 -7.63 17.65
CA LEU A 237 5.34 -7.00 17.60
C LEU A 237 5.37 -5.96 16.48
N ILE A 238 4.46 -6.11 15.51
CA ILE A 238 4.24 -5.11 14.47
C ILE A 238 3.04 -4.27 14.87
N TYR A 239 3.28 -2.97 15.00
CA TYR A 239 2.32 -1.93 15.32
C TYR A 239 1.79 -1.28 14.03
N PRO A 240 0.68 -0.51 14.08
CA PRO A 240 0.30 0.39 12.99
C PRO A 240 1.43 1.38 12.61
N ASN A 241 1.28 2.10 11.51
CA ASN A 241 2.15 3.25 11.25
C ASN A 241 1.88 4.33 12.33
N PRO A 242 2.90 4.83 13.08
CA PRO A 242 2.74 5.85 14.13
C PRO A 242 2.46 7.26 13.58
N VAL A 243 2.27 7.42 12.26
CA VAL A 243 1.75 8.65 11.65
C VAL A 243 0.57 8.31 10.76
N GLU A 244 -0.62 8.82 11.08
CA GLU A 244 -1.75 8.79 10.17
C GLU A 244 -1.63 9.96 9.18
N ILE A 245 -1.81 9.70 7.89
CA ILE A 245 -1.69 10.70 6.82
C ILE A 245 -2.97 10.72 6.01
N LYS A 246 -3.47 11.92 5.69
CA LYS A 246 -4.65 12.13 4.85
C LYS A 246 -4.37 13.23 3.82
N VAL A 247 -4.32 12.86 2.55
CA VAL A 247 -4.18 13.83 1.45
C VAL A 247 -5.56 14.38 1.08
N MET A 248 -5.71 15.69 1.24
CA MET A 248 -6.90 16.45 0.85
C MET A 248 -6.71 16.99 -0.57
N SER A 249 -7.59 16.53 -1.49
CA SER A 249 -7.69 17.16 -2.81
C SER A 249 -8.10 18.64 -2.67
N PRO A 250 -7.57 19.53 -3.51
CA PRO A 250 -7.88 20.95 -3.45
C PRO A 250 -9.36 21.24 -3.75
N LYS A 251 -9.84 22.37 -3.22
CA LYS A 251 -11.08 22.99 -3.70
C LYS A 251 -10.77 23.82 -4.96
N ASP A 252 -11.73 23.90 -5.87
CA ASP A 252 -11.52 24.41 -7.24
C ASP A 252 -10.94 25.83 -7.32
N GLU A 253 -11.21 26.67 -6.32
CA GLU A 253 -10.72 28.06 -6.21
C GLU A 253 -9.29 28.15 -5.64
N GLU A 254 -8.92 27.29 -4.69
CA GLU A 254 -7.61 27.34 -4.04
C GLU A 254 -6.52 26.61 -4.85
N ARG A 255 -6.88 25.52 -5.56
CA ARG A 255 -5.97 24.57 -6.27
C ARG A 255 -4.86 23.91 -5.43
N GLN A 256 -4.60 24.41 -4.23
CA GLN A 256 -3.55 23.94 -3.33
C GLN A 256 -3.92 22.62 -2.65
N ALA A 257 -3.19 21.54 -2.98
CA ALA A 257 -3.34 20.26 -2.32
C ALA A 257 -2.71 20.28 -0.92
N ARG A 258 -3.33 19.61 0.06
CA ARG A 258 -2.85 19.61 1.45
C ARG A 258 -2.72 18.20 1.99
N MET A 259 -1.66 17.93 2.74
CA MET A 259 -1.46 16.69 3.47
C MET A 259 -1.66 16.99 4.95
N ALA A 260 -2.70 16.44 5.56
CA ALA A 260 -2.90 16.47 7.01
C ALA A 260 -2.21 15.26 7.64
N LEU A 261 -1.57 15.46 8.78
CA LEU A 261 -0.79 14.44 9.50
C LEU A 261 -1.13 14.46 10.99
N VAL A 262 -1.25 13.27 11.58
CA VAL A 262 -1.45 13.07 13.02
C VAL A 262 -0.38 12.09 13.50
N ILE A 263 0.45 12.52 14.44
CA ILE A 263 1.55 11.75 15.03
C ILE A 263 1.08 11.08 16.33
N ASP A 264 1.36 9.79 16.48
CA ASP A 264 1.23 9.09 17.76
C ASP A 264 2.40 9.46 18.69
N THR A 265 2.10 10.37 19.62
CA THR A 265 3.07 10.93 20.57
C THR A 265 3.49 9.97 21.69
N ASP A 266 2.74 8.88 21.91
CA ASP A 266 3.12 7.82 22.85
C ASP A 266 4.17 6.87 22.24
N GLU A 267 4.31 6.84 20.91
CA GLU A 267 5.22 5.92 20.20
C GLU A 267 6.45 6.62 19.60
N ILE A 268 6.29 7.82 19.02
CA ILE A 268 7.38 8.58 18.39
C ILE A 268 7.46 10.03 18.88
N ARG A 269 8.68 10.59 18.90
CA ARG A 269 8.96 11.97 19.30
C ARG A 269 8.62 12.95 18.16
N PRO A 270 7.60 13.82 18.28
CA PRO A 270 7.19 14.70 17.18
C PRO A 270 8.33 15.59 16.67
N GLU A 271 9.17 16.13 17.58
CA GLU A 271 10.30 16.99 17.23
C GLU A 271 11.41 16.29 16.42
N SER A 272 11.32 14.97 16.24
CA SER A 272 12.21 14.17 15.40
C SER A 272 11.63 13.78 14.04
N VAL A 273 10.35 14.09 13.79
CA VAL A 273 9.63 13.69 12.57
C VAL A 273 10.04 14.57 11.38
N VAL A 274 10.62 13.93 10.38
CA VAL A 274 10.97 14.50 9.08
C VAL A 274 10.34 13.63 7.99
N ILE A 275 9.64 14.24 7.05
CA ILE A 275 9.08 13.53 5.89
C ILE A 275 9.71 14.09 4.63
N SER A 276 10.32 13.21 3.85
CA SER A 276 10.87 13.50 2.53
C SER A 276 10.08 12.70 1.50
N GLY A 277 9.62 13.34 0.43
CA GLY A 277 8.75 12.69 -0.54
C GLY A 277 8.67 13.45 -1.85
N LYS A 278 7.81 12.98 -2.75
CA LYS A 278 7.54 13.65 -4.02
C LYS A 278 6.10 13.49 -4.47
N VAL A 279 5.63 14.51 -5.17
CA VAL A 279 4.36 14.49 -5.90
C VAL A 279 4.67 14.22 -7.35
N TYR A 280 3.96 13.28 -7.99
CA TYR A 280 4.23 12.88 -9.37
C TYR A 280 2.95 12.55 -10.16
N ASN A 281 3.05 12.51 -11.50
CA ASN A 281 1.97 12.07 -12.39
C ASN A 281 2.43 11.09 -13.47
N ASN A 282 1.45 10.50 -14.16
CA ASN A 282 1.69 9.54 -15.25
C ASN A 282 2.20 10.19 -16.57
N VAL A 283 2.44 11.51 -16.59
CA VAL A 283 2.90 12.28 -17.75
C VAL A 283 4.40 12.62 -17.63
N GLY A 284 5.04 12.31 -16.50
CA GLY A 284 6.45 12.58 -16.25
C GLY A 284 6.74 13.91 -15.55
N TRP A 285 5.72 14.57 -14.99
CA TRP A 285 5.93 15.64 -14.01
C TRP A 285 6.16 15.02 -12.64
N GLU A 286 7.24 15.42 -11.98
CA GLU A 286 7.48 15.13 -10.56
C GLU A 286 8.12 16.35 -9.87
N GLN A 287 7.81 16.53 -8.58
CA GLN A 287 8.41 17.55 -7.73
C GLN A 287 8.58 17.01 -6.31
N ASP A 288 9.82 17.07 -5.81
CA ASP A 288 10.17 16.68 -4.45
C ASP A 288 9.67 17.72 -3.43
N PHE A 289 9.42 17.26 -2.20
CA PHE A 289 9.16 18.09 -1.03
C PHE A 289 9.80 17.48 0.22
N GLN A 290 10.15 18.34 1.17
CA GLN A 290 10.57 17.93 2.51
C GLN A 290 9.84 18.79 3.54
N THR A 291 9.39 18.15 4.61
CA THR A 291 8.67 18.80 5.71
C THR A 291 9.11 18.24 7.06
N TYR A 292 8.85 19.01 8.11
CA TYR A 292 9.20 18.75 9.51
C TYR A 292 7.94 18.91 10.34
N ALA A 293 7.77 18.13 11.40
CA ALA A 293 6.61 18.31 12.28
C ALA A 293 6.73 19.60 13.10
N GLU A 294 5.72 20.46 12.99
CA GLU A 294 5.58 21.67 13.82
C GLU A 294 4.81 21.38 15.13
N SER A 295 3.98 20.32 15.11
CA SER A 295 3.12 19.87 16.20
C SER A 295 2.76 18.38 16.02
N ASP A 296 2.01 17.83 16.97
CA ASP A 296 1.42 16.49 16.94
C ASP A 296 0.39 16.29 15.82
N GLU A 297 -0.52 17.25 15.64
CA GLU A 297 -1.36 17.39 14.44
C GLU A 297 -0.90 18.62 13.64
N PHE A 298 -0.61 18.45 12.34
CA PHE A 298 -0.21 19.55 11.45
C PHE A 298 -0.65 19.31 10.00
N THR A 299 -0.57 20.34 9.16
CA THR A 299 -0.95 20.28 7.74
C THR A 299 0.12 20.92 6.87
N VAL A 300 0.46 20.25 5.77
CA VAL A 300 1.52 20.63 4.84
C VAL A 300 0.91 20.92 3.46
N ASP A 301 1.15 22.12 2.93
CA ASP A 301 0.85 22.44 1.54
C ASP A 301 1.80 21.65 0.62
N LEU A 302 1.25 20.77 -0.21
CA LEU A 302 2.01 19.94 -1.15
C LEU A 302 2.43 20.75 -2.40
N PRO A 303 3.48 20.33 -3.14
CA PRO A 303 3.73 20.80 -4.50
C PRO A 303 2.46 20.78 -5.35
N THR A 304 2.05 21.94 -5.88
CA THR A 304 0.82 22.10 -6.67
C THR A 304 1.13 22.16 -8.18
N PRO A 305 0.78 21.13 -8.96
CA PRO A 305 0.89 21.13 -10.41
C PRO A 305 0.09 22.26 -11.09
N THR A 306 0.62 22.76 -12.21
CA THR A 306 -0.08 23.73 -13.09
C THR A 306 -1.23 23.08 -13.89
N GLU A 307 -1.11 21.78 -14.18
CA GLU A 307 -2.05 21.03 -15.01
C GLU A 307 -3.17 20.37 -14.19
N GLN A 308 -4.32 20.18 -14.83
CA GLN A 308 -5.45 19.42 -14.27
C GLN A 308 -5.22 17.92 -14.48
N GLY A 309 -5.57 17.09 -13.50
CA GLY A 309 -5.33 15.65 -13.59
C GLY A 309 -5.32 14.94 -12.24
N ARG A 310 -4.91 13.67 -12.26
CA ARG A 310 -4.64 12.87 -11.05
C ARG A 310 -3.15 12.86 -10.77
N TYR A 311 -2.81 13.11 -9.51
CA TYR A 311 -1.46 13.14 -8.98
C TYR A 311 -1.34 12.16 -7.82
N ARG A 312 -0.13 11.67 -7.58
CA ARG A 312 0.19 10.78 -6.45
C ARG A 312 1.26 11.40 -5.58
N VAL A 313 1.19 11.09 -4.29
CA VAL A 313 2.17 11.45 -3.28
C VAL A 313 2.82 10.17 -2.79
N MET A 314 4.15 10.12 -2.83
CA MET A 314 4.93 9.08 -2.16
C MET A 314 5.92 9.74 -1.19
N GLY A 315 6.31 9.05 -0.13
CA GLY A 315 7.29 9.58 0.81
C GLY A 315 7.86 8.56 1.77
N THR A 316 8.97 8.93 2.39
CA THR A 316 9.62 8.21 3.47
C THR A 316 9.65 9.13 4.69
N LEU A 317 9.08 8.63 5.79
CA LEU A 317 9.15 9.21 7.12
C LEU A 317 10.45 8.77 7.80
N LEU A 318 11.15 9.72 8.41
CA LEU A 318 12.24 9.48 9.36
C LEU A 318 11.80 10.02 10.73
N ALA A 319 12.02 9.25 11.79
CA ALA A 319 11.68 9.65 13.15
C ALA A 319 12.56 8.94 14.19
N THR A 320 12.47 9.35 15.45
CA THR A 320 12.92 8.54 16.60
C THR A 320 11.74 8.16 17.48
N THR A 321 11.70 6.90 17.93
CA THR A 321 10.75 6.45 18.94
C THR A 321 11.00 7.10 20.30
N ILE A 322 10.01 7.06 21.19
CA ILE A 322 10.17 7.42 22.61
C ILE A 322 11.27 6.58 23.32
N GLN A 323 11.60 5.40 22.79
CA GLN A 323 12.67 4.52 23.27
C GLN A 323 14.06 4.91 22.71
N ASN A 324 14.17 6.05 22.01
CA ASN A 324 15.37 6.53 21.33
C ASN A 324 15.91 5.54 20.27
N ARG A 325 15.01 4.84 19.56
CA ARG A 325 15.33 4.05 18.36
C ARG A 325 15.00 4.86 17.11
N GLU A 326 15.98 5.06 16.23
CA GLU A 326 15.75 5.68 14.92
C GLU A 326 14.97 4.71 14.02
N ILE A 327 14.01 5.26 13.27
CA ILE A 327 13.14 4.52 12.36
C ILE A 327 13.01 5.22 11.01
N VAL A 328 12.85 4.43 9.96
CA VAL A 328 12.56 4.87 8.60
C VAL A 328 11.33 4.10 8.13
N ILE A 329 10.25 4.79 7.78
CA ILE A 329 8.97 4.19 7.37
C ILE A 329 8.63 4.66 5.96
N ASP A 330 8.31 3.72 5.08
CA ASP A 330 7.72 4.02 3.78
C ASP A 330 6.22 4.26 3.94
N LEU A 331 5.80 5.46 3.54
CA LEU A 331 4.41 5.89 3.58
C LEU A 331 3.63 5.25 2.41
N PRO A 332 2.32 4.97 2.58
CA PRO A 332 1.49 4.50 1.48
C PRO A 332 1.43 5.56 0.36
N GLU A 333 1.30 5.12 -0.89
CA GLU A 333 1.01 6.05 -2.00
C GLU A 333 -0.45 6.50 -1.94
N GLU A 334 -0.65 7.80 -1.70
CA GLU A 334 -1.96 8.46 -1.71
C GLU A 334 -2.15 9.26 -3.00
N ASP A 335 -3.40 9.44 -3.45
CA ASP A 335 -3.71 10.11 -4.72
C ASP A 335 -4.75 11.23 -4.58
N PHE A 336 -4.56 12.31 -5.35
CA PHE A 336 -5.43 13.47 -5.37
C PHE A 336 -5.73 13.96 -6.78
N VAL A 337 -6.81 14.71 -6.93
CA VAL A 337 -7.28 15.19 -8.24
C VAL A 337 -7.37 16.72 -8.25
N ILE A 338 -6.74 17.34 -9.25
CA ILE A 338 -6.96 18.74 -9.62
C ILE A 338 -8.00 18.76 -10.73
N LEU A 339 -9.17 19.31 -10.42
CA LEU A 339 -10.27 19.49 -11.38
C LEU A 339 -9.98 20.67 -12.33
N PRO A 340 -10.59 20.68 -13.54
CA PRO A 340 -10.65 21.91 -14.33
C PRO A 340 -11.29 23.05 -13.51
N PRO A 341 -10.91 24.32 -13.76
CA PRO A 341 -11.63 25.43 -13.14
C PRO A 341 -13.12 25.34 -13.53
N PRO A 342 -14.06 25.70 -12.63
CA PRO A 342 -15.47 25.70 -12.97
C PRO A 342 -15.69 26.56 -14.23
N PRO A 343 -16.59 26.16 -15.15
CA PRO A 343 -16.94 27.02 -16.26
C PRO A 343 -17.40 28.37 -15.71
N PRO A 344 -17.04 29.50 -16.35
CA PRO A 344 -17.51 30.80 -15.89
C PRO A 344 -19.04 30.73 -15.76
N PRO A 345 -19.62 31.29 -14.68
CA PRO A 345 -21.07 31.34 -14.55
C PRO A 345 -21.62 31.94 -15.83
N PRO A 346 -22.64 31.33 -16.45
CA PRO A 346 -23.10 31.74 -17.77
C PRO A 346 -23.36 33.24 -17.73
N GLU A 347 -22.73 33.98 -18.65
CA GLU A 347 -22.95 35.42 -18.78
C GLU A 347 -24.46 35.65 -18.73
N PRO A 348 -24.94 36.56 -17.85
CA PRO A 348 -26.37 36.69 -17.61
C PRO A 348 -27.00 36.97 -18.96
N VAL A 349 -27.70 35.96 -19.50
CA VAL A 349 -28.20 36.00 -20.86
C VAL A 349 -29.00 37.28 -20.94
N VAL A 350 -28.54 38.20 -21.79
CA VAL A 350 -29.36 39.34 -22.18
C VAL A 350 -30.50 38.71 -22.94
N ILE A 351 -31.53 38.35 -22.19
CA ILE A 351 -32.88 38.29 -22.66
C ILE A 351 -33.10 39.71 -23.18
N GLU A 352 -32.79 39.92 -24.46
CA GLU A 352 -33.51 40.92 -25.23
C GLU A 352 -34.95 40.65 -24.87
N GLU A 353 -35.54 41.57 -24.12
CA GLU A 353 -36.89 41.44 -23.63
C GLU A 353 -37.73 41.32 -24.89
N VAL A 354 -38.10 40.08 -25.23
CA VAL A 354 -38.91 39.79 -26.39
C VAL A 354 -40.22 40.46 -26.05
N VAL A 355 -40.38 41.67 -26.57
CA VAL A 355 -41.57 42.49 -26.40
C VAL A 355 -42.66 41.70 -27.11
N VAL A 356 -43.28 40.79 -26.36
CA VAL A 356 -44.51 40.13 -26.71
C VAL A 356 -45.43 41.31 -26.98
N PRO A 357 -45.81 41.58 -28.25
CA PRO A 357 -46.63 42.74 -28.53
C PRO A 357 -47.89 42.57 -27.70
N GLU A 358 -48.26 43.59 -26.92
CA GLU A 358 -49.54 43.58 -26.21
C GLU A 358 -50.60 43.19 -27.24
N PRO A 359 -51.46 42.18 -26.94
CA PRO A 359 -52.33 41.61 -27.94
C PRO A 359 -53.24 42.72 -28.48
N GLU A 360 -52.96 43.17 -29.71
CA GLU A 360 -53.59 44.36 -30.30
C GLU A 360 -55.10 44.22 -30.13
N MET A 361 -55.67 45.08 -29.29
CA MET A 361 -57.09 45.03 -28.94
C MET A 361 -57.89 45.05 -30.23
N SER A 362 -58.44 43.89 -30.61
CA SER A 362 -58.93 43.72 -31.98
C SER A 362 -59.90 44.84 -32.31
N LEU A 363 -59.67 45.53 -33.44
CA LEU A 363 -60.42 46.75 -33.76
C LEU A 363 -61.93 46.54 -33.74
N TRP A 364 -62.37 45.29 -34.01
CA TRP A 364 -63.72 44.79 -33.80
C TRP A 364 -64.29 44.98 -32.39
N LEU A 365 -63.53 44.71 -31.32
CA LEU A 365 -63.96 44.95 -29.93
C LEU A 365 -64.18 46.45 -29.65
N VAL A 366 -63.28 47.31 -30.14
CA VAL A 366 -63.42 48.78 -30.00
C VAL A 366 -64.64 49.28 -30.76
N ILE A 367 -64.82 48.83 -32.01
CA ILE A 367 -65.99 49.14 -32.84
C ILE A 367 -67.29 48.65 -32.17
N LEU A 368 -67.31 47.44 -31.62
CA LEU A 368 -68.48 46.87 -30.94
C LEU A 368 -68.85 47.67 -29.69
N LEU A 369 -67.85 48.12 -28.90
CA LEU A 369 -68.07 49.04 -27.78
C LEU A 369 -68.68 50.37 -28.22
N TYR A 370 -68.18 50.96 -29.31
CA TYR A 370 -68.74 52.21 -29.87
C TYR A 370 -70.17 52.03 -30.39
N VAL A 371 -70.47 50.93 -31.09
CA VAL A 371 -71.83 50.61 -31.57
C VAL A 371 -72.79 50.39 -30.39
N PHE A 372 -72.35 49.69 -29.34
CA PHE A 372 -73.15 49.46 -28.14
C PHE A 372 -73.41 50.76 -27.35
N GLY A 373 -72.38 51.61 -27.21
CA GLY A 373 -72.52 52.94 -26.61
C GLY A 373 -73.46 53.85 -27.39
N PHE A 374 -73.40 53.82 -28.72
CA PHE A 374 -74.32 54.56 -29.59
C PHE A 374 -75.76 54.05 -29.47
N LEU A 375 -75.98 52.73 -29.41
CA LEU A 375 -77.30 52.14 -29.16
C LEU A 375 -77.87 52.51 -27.79
N LEU A 376 -77.04 52.56 -26.74
CA LEU A 376 -77.45 53.05 -25.42
C LEU A 376 -77.83 54.54 -25.44
N LEU A 377 -77.06 55.39 -26.12
CA LEU A 377 -77.39 56.80 -26.29
C LEU A 377 -78.68 57.02 -27.11
N ALA A 378 -78.85 56.26 -28.20
CA ALA A 378 -80.08 56.29 -29.00
C ALA A 378 -81.30 55.82 -28.18
N GLY A 379 -81.16 54.73 -27.40
CA GLY A 379 -82.19 54.23 -26.50
C GLY A 379 -82.54 55.23 -25.39
N ALA A 380 -81.53 55.88 -24.78
CA ALA A 380 -81.74 56.93 -23.78
C ALA A 380 -82.44 58.17 -24.37
N ALA A 381 -82.04 58.61 -25.57
CA ALA A 381 -82.67 59.71 -26.28
C ALA A 381 -84.13 59.38 -26.66
N PHE A 382 -84.41 58.18 -27.16
CA PHE A 382 -85.76 57.72 -27.49
C PHE A 382 -86.64 57.59 -26.23
N GLY A 383 -86.09 57.03 -25.14
CA GLY A 383 -86.73 56.98 -23.83
C GLY A 383 -87.05 58.36 -23.25
N PHE A 384 -86.14 59.32 -23.40
CA PHE A 384 -86.35 60.72 -22.98
C PHE A 384 -87.42 61.42 -23.84
N ILE A 385 -87.43 61.20 -25.16
CA ILE A 385 -88.48 61.71 -26.06
C ILE A 385 -89.84 61.10 -25.72
N TRP A 386 -89.89 59.80 -25.44
CA TRP A 386 -91.11 59.10 -25.03
C TRP A 386 -91.61 59.58 -23.66
N TRP A 387 -90.72 59.76 -22.68
CA TRP A 387 -91.05 60.33 -21.36
C TRP A 387 -91.55 61.77 -21.48
N ARG A 388 -90.93 62.60 -22.34
CA ARG A 388 -91.37 63.98 -22.61
C ARG A 388 -92.75 64.00 -23.28
N LYS A 389 -93.00 63.13 -24.27
CA LYS A 389 -94.34 62.96 -24.87
C LYS A 389 -95.37 62.45 -23.87
N ARG A 390 -95.02 61.53 -22.98
CA ARG A 390 -95.90 61.02 -21.92
C ARG A 390 -96.26 62.11 -20.90
N LYS A 391 -95.29 62.90 -20.43
CA LYS A 391 -95.55 64.08 -19.57
C LYS A 391 -96.44 65.12 -20.27
N ALA A 392 -96.22 65.36 -21.57
CA ALA A 392 -97.08 66.25 -22.35
C ALA A 392 -98.51 65.68 -22.51
N PHE A 393 -98.66 64.36 -22.66
CA PHE A 393 -99.96 63.69 -22.73
C PHE A 393 -100.69 63.69 -21.38
N GLU A 394 -99.99 63.46 -20.27
CA GLU A 394 -100.54 63.55 -18.91
C GLU A 394 -100.92 65.00 -18.54
N ALA A 395 -100.22 66.01 -19.08
CA ALA A 395 -100.64 67.41 -19.00
C ALA A 395 -101.87 67.71 -19.88
N ALA A 396 -101.90 67.21 -21.11
CA ALA A 396 -103.06 67.35 -22.01
C ALA A 396 -104.31 66.67 -21.46
N LEU A 397 -104.19 65.51 -20.81
CA LEU A 397 -105.32 64.80 -20.17
C LEU A 397 -105.88 65.54 -18.94
N LYS A 398 -105.09 66.42 -18.31
CA LYS A 398 -105.58 67.35 -17.28
C LYS A 398 -106.26 68.57 -17.91
N GLY A 399 -105.68 69.16 -18.95
CA GLY A 399 -106.29 70.29 -19.68
C GLY A 399 -107.63 69.93 -20.34
N ALA A 400 -107.74 68.72 -20.90
CA ALA A 400 -108.95 68.22 -21.58
C ALA A 400 -110.14 67.91 -20.64
N ARG A 401 -110.07 68.30 -19.35
CA ARG A 401 -111.16 68.15 -18.37
C ARG A 401 -111.76 69.48 -17.89
N GLU A 402 -111.22 70.62 -18.33
CA GLU A 402 -111.61 71.96 -17.85
C GLU A 402 -111.71 73.01 -18.99
N ALA A 403 -112.40 72.70 -20.09
CA ALA A 403 -112.94 73.71 -21.03
C ALA A 403 -114.15 73.17 -21.82
N PRO A 404 -115.20 73.98 -22.09
CA PRO A 404 -116.43 73.53 -22.76
C PRO A 404 -116.37 73.62 -24.31
N ALA A 405 -117.38 73.02 -24.95
CA ALA A 405 -117.45 72.81 -26.40
C ALA A 405 -117.95 74.01 -27.22
N ALA A 406 -117.53 74.07 -28.49
CA ALA A 406 -118.22 74.74 -29.59
C ALA A 406 -117.88 74.04 -30.93
N GLU A 407 -118.90 73.80 -31.76
CA GLU A 407 -118.81 73.32 -33.15
C GLU A 407 -119.18 74.50 -34.12
N PRO A 408 -119.45 74.32 -35.43
CA PRO A 408 -119.14 73.25 -36.38
C PRO A 408 -118.54 73.79 -37.73
N SER A 409 -118.43 72.91 -38.75
CA SER A 409 -118.31 73.22 -40.19
C SER A 409 -116.92 73.68 -40.70
N ALA A 410 -116.47 73.39 -41.93
CA ALA A 410 -117.13 72.74 -43.07
C ALA A 410 -116.20 71.77 -43.84
N GLU A 411 -116.80 70.77 -44.49
CA GLU A 411 -116.21 69.91 -45.54
C GLU A 411 -116.26 70.64 -46.92
N PRO A 412 -115.54 70.22 -48.00
CA PRO A 412 -115.91 68.97 -48.73
C PRO A 412 -114.82 68.20 -49.55
N LYS A 413 -114.94 66.86 -49.59
CA LYS A 413 -114.91 65.96 -50.80
C LYS A 413 -113.61 65.76 -51.63
N MET A 414 -113.16 64.51 -51.91
CA MET A 414 -113.62 63.46 -52.88
C MET A 414 -113.32 63.80 -54.36
N ASP A 415 -113.01 62.89 -55.32
CA ASP A 415 -112.88 61.39 -55.46
C ASP A 415 -111.67 61.07 -56.40
N GLU A 416 -111.18 59.86 -56.72
CA GLU A 416 -111.41 58.42 -56.36
C GLU A 416 -109.98 57.81 -56.04
N ALA A 417 -109.51 56.54 -56.23
CA ALA A 417 -110.07 55.35 -56.87
C ALA A 417 -109.66 53.96 -56.32
N SER A 418 -110.52 52.98 -56.61
CA SER A 418 -110.33 51.57 -57.02
C SER A 418 -108.89 51.02 -57.27
N SER A 419 -108.56 49.72 -57.10
CA SER A 419 -109.30 48.54 -56.59
C SER A 419 -108.37 47.29 -56.42
N LEU A 420 -108.98 46.16 -56.02
CA LEU A 420 -108.50 44.76 -55.93
C LEU A 420 -107.40 44.33 -56.95
N LYS A 421 -106.53 43.33 -56.71
CA LYS A 421 -106.78 42.01 -56.06
C LYS A 421 -105.48 41.24 -55.71
N MET A 422 -105.56 40.30 -54.77
CA MET A 422 -104.59 39.21 -54.48
C MET A 422 -104.99 37.90 -55.19
N PRO A 423 -104.22 36.78 -55.13
CA PRO A 423 -102.75 36.58 -55.08
C PRO A 423 -102.28 35.42 -56.02
N SER A 424 -100.96 35.10 -56.04
CA SER A 424 -100.46 33.70 -56.09
C SER A 424 -98.92 33.64 -55.97
N GLU A 425 -98.43 32.68 -55.17
CA GLU A 425 -97.03 32.20 -54.98
C GLU A 425 -95.96 33.24 -54.59
#